data_AF-A0A7V3UE04-F1
#
_entry.id   AF-A0A7V3UE04-F1
#
_cell.length_a   1.000
_cell.length_b   1.000
_cell.length_c   1.000
_cell.angle_alpha   90.00
_cell.angle_beta   90.00
_cell.angle_gamma   90.00
#
_symmetry.space_group_name_H-M   'P 1'
#
loop_
_entity.id
_entity.type
_entity.pdbx_description
1 polymer ?
#
loop_
_entity_poly.entity_id
_entity_poly.type
_entity_poly.pdbx_seq_one_letter_code
_entity_poly.pdbx_strand_id
1 'polypeptide(L)'
;MTSASPAAGGGNTIKTIIIGVATTVLGSAAVYFLGFHDKENNAKKEATESALNSIFQYEQILEKTIINLSCSNDSGFQSVFLDELEQVKNNMRNIRNEKDVDNRVLSIIDRRIRSVDEMKRSAEKYFDQYNELAAGNLLETEAGINRAYELQRIFYNEVEQISQREKTFLTDIITALDKEYKLAIKIQPLSISVTESGIAGSWLINKTVQWDINPDHSFTWAFNAEQYSGKWTLKDDIIRLEFSHPEVANLKVIRLYPDYIVYRNLDDSTVAEACRR
;
A
#
# COMPACT_ATOMS: atom_id res chain seq x y z
N MET A 1 -25.47 -33.51 -5.94
CA MET A 1 -25.57 -32.49 -4.88
C MET A 1 -24.30 -31.66 -4.94
N THR A 2 -24.34 -30.55 -5.69
CA THR A 2 -23.21 -29.65 -5.90
C THR A 2 -23.44 -28.41 -5.05
N SER A 3 -22.67 -28.28 -3.96
CA SER A 3 -22.54 -27.06 -3.18
C SER A 3 -21.51 -26.15 -3.85
N ALA A 4 -21.97 -25.02 -4.37
CA ALA A 4 -21.10 -23.94 -4.84
C ALA A 4 -20.57 -23.16 -3.63
N SER A 5 -19.25 -22.99 -3.55
CA SER A 5 -18.60 -22.02 -2.66
C SER A 5 -18.64 -20.63 -3.31
N PRO A 6 -18.83 -19.54 -2.55
CA PRO A 6 -18.89 -18.20 -3.11
C PRO A 6 -17.49 -17.66 -3.41
N ALA A 7 -17.34 -17.07 -4.59
CA ALA A 7 -16.18 -16.30 -4.97
C ALA A 7 -16.09 -15.02 -4.12
N ALA A 8 -14.93 -14.77 -3.51
CA ALA A 8 -14.63 -13.55 -2.79
C ALA A 8 -14.36 -12.41 -3.80
N GLY A 9 -15.35 -11.53 -3.99
CA GLY A 9 -15.23 -10.32 -4.80
C GLY A 9 -14.60 -9.18 -4.01
N GLY A 10 -13.38 -8.80 -4.36
CA GLY A 10 -12.65 -7.66 -3.79
C GLY A 10 -13.26 -6.27 -4.03
N GLY A 11 -14.33 -6.16 -4.82
CA GLY A 11 -14.97 -4.89 -5.17
C GLY A 11 -15.88 -4.25 -4.11
N ASN A 12 -16.20 -4.94 -3.01
CA ASN A 12 -17.20 -4.46 -2.03
C ASN A 12 -16.62 -3.82 -0.77
N THR A 13 -15.40 -4.18 -0.37
CA THR A 13 -14.80 -3.69 0.88
C THR A 13 -14.42 -2.21 0.79
N ILE A 14 -13.90 -1.77 -0.36
CA ILE A 14 -13.45 -0.37 -0.57
C ILE A 14 -14.64 0.60 -0.66
N LYS A 15 -15.70 0.23 -1.38
CA LYS A 15 -16.95 1.03 -1.44
C LYS A 15 -17.57 1.23 -0.06
N THR A 16 -17.50 0.20 0.79
CA THR A 16 -18.01 0.27 2.18
C THR A 16 -17.19 1.23 3.04
N ILE A 17 -15.87 1.28 2.84
CA ILE A 17 -14.98 2.24 3.53
C ILE A 17 -15.31 3.68 3.09
N ILE A 18 -15.44 3.93 1.79
CA ILE A 18 -15.75 5.27 1.24
C ILE A 18 -17.12 5.78 1.72
N ILE A 19 -18.15 4.91 1.74
CA ILE A 19 -19.49 5.27 2.24
C ILE A 19 -19.47 5.55 3.75
N GLY A 20 -18.68 4.79 4.52
CA GLY A 20 -18.52 5.01 5.96
C GLY A 20 -17.85 6.35 6.30
N VAL A 21 -16.89 6.79 5.48
CA VAL A 21 -16.20 8.09 5.69
C VAL A 21 -17.15 9.25 5.46
N ALA A 22 -17.93 9.25 4.36
CA ALA A 22 -18.89 10.31 4.07
C ALA A 22 -19.98 10.43 5.16
N THR A 23 -20.43 9.31 5.73
CA THR A 23 -21.45 9.32 6.80
C THR A 23 -20.88 9.75 8.16
N THR A 24 -19.63 9.43 8.47
CA THR A 24 -18.99 9.83 9.74
C THR A 24 -18.70 11.34 9.76
N VAL A 25 -18.28 11.91 8.63
CA VAL A 25 -18.05 13.36 8.46
C VAL A 25 -19.36 14.17 8.56
N LEU A 26 -20.49 13.61 8.12
CA LEU A 26 -21.80 14.25 8.27
C LEU A 26 -22.41 14.06 9.67
N GLY A 27 -22.12 12.94 10.34
CA GLY A 27 -22.63 12.63 11.68
C GLY A 27 -22.04 13.52 12.78
N SER A 28 -20.75 13.85 12.70
CA SER A 28 -20.09 14.77 13.65
C SER A 28 -20.66 16.19 13.57
N ALA A 29 -21.08 16.64 12.38
CA ALA A 29 -21.74 17.94 12.21
C ALA A 29 -23.12 18.04 12.91
N ALA A 30 -23.80 16.91 13.16
CA ALA A 30 -25.08 16.89 13.88
C ALA A 30 -24.92 16.99 15.40
N VAL A 31 -23.83 16.46 15.96
CA VAL A 31 -23.50 16.55 17.40
C VAL A 31 -23.13 17.99 17.80
N TYR A 32 -22.63 18.77 16.83
CA TYR A 32 -22.23 20.17 16.96
C TYR A 32 -23.36 21.14 17.41
N PHE A 33 -24.63 20.77 17.20
CA PHE A 33 -25.75 21.67 17.46
C PHE A 33 -26.21 21.71 18.93
N LEU A 34 -25.65 20.88 19.83
CA LEU A 34 -26.24 20.62 21.16
C LEU A 34 -25.47 21.07 22.43
N GLY A 35 -24.38 21.88 22.38
CA GLY A 35 -24.10 22.79 23.52
C GLY A 35 -22.66 23.22 23.90
N PHE A 36 -22.60 24.48 24.36
CA PHE A 36 -21.68 25.14 25.33
C PHE A 36 -20.27 25.70 24.92
N HIS A 37 -20.22 27.05 24.92
CA HIS A 37 -19.17 28.07 25.18
C HIS A 37 -17.64 27.91 24.99
N ASP A 38 -17.07 26.77 24.59
CA ASP A 38 -15.65 26.64 24.13
C ASP A 38 -15.57 26.34 22.61
N LYS A 39 -16.56 26.86 21.88
CA LYS A 39 -16.97 26.33 20.56
C LYS A 39 -15.91 26.39 19.49
N GLU A 40 -15.18 27.50 19.34
CA GLU A 40 -14.34 27.69 18.15
C GLU A 40 -13.08 26.81 18.17
N ASN A 41 -12.43 26.67 19.33
CA ASN A 41 -11.20 25.90 19.43
C ASN A 41 -11.46 24.38 19.47
N ASN A 42 -12.57 23.96 20.09
CA ASN A 42 -12.99 22.56 20.06
C ASN A 42 -13.51 22.15 18.67
N ALA A 43 -14.26 23.01 17.99
CA ALA A 43 -14.66 22.80 16.60
C ALA A 43 -13.46 22.63 15.67
N LYS A 44 -12.50 23.54 15.80
CA LYS A 44 -11.28 23.52 15.00
C LYS A 44 -10.46 22.27 15.26
N LYS A 45 -10.34 21.87 16.53
CA LYS A 45 -9.71 20.61 16.93
C LYS A 45 -10.40 19.41 16.28
N GLU A 46 -11.71 19.27 16.45
CA GLU A 46 -12.48 18.12 15.95
C GLU A 46 -12.42 18.02 14.42
N ALA A 47 -12.59 19.14 13.71
CA ALA A 47 -12.46 19.21 12.26
C ALA A 47 -11.04 18.83 11.81
N THR A 48 -10.01 19.34 12.49
CA THR A 48 -8.60 19.00 12.23
C THR A 48 -8.32 17.52 12.47
N GLU A 49 -8.81 16.93 13.57
CA GLU A 49 -8.66 15.50 13.85
C GLU A 49 -9.38 14.64 12.81
N SER A 50 -10.60 15.01 12.42
CA SER A 50 -11.39 14.32 11.39
C SER A 50 -10.67 14.35 10.04
N ALA A 51 -10.18 15.52 9.63
CA ALA A 51 -9.44 15.70 8.40
C ALA A 51 -8.15 14.88 8.39
N LEU A 52 -7.37 14.89 9.47
CA LEU A 52 -6.14 14.09 9.59
C LEU A 52 -6.41 12.59 9.55
N ASN A 53 -7.40 12.10 10.30
CA ASN A 53 -7.78 10.69 10.27
C ASN A 53 -8.20 10.26 8.85
N SER A 54 -8.93 11.10 8.14
CA SER A 54 -9.34 10.83 6.76
C SER A 54 -8.14 10.81 5.79
N ILE A 55 -7.18 11.72 5.95
CA ILE A 55 -5.93 11.72 5.18
C ILE A 55 -5.20 10.39 5.38
N PHE A 56 -5.02 9.94 6.62
CA PHE A 56 -4.36 8.66 6.90
C PHE A 56 -5.13 7.47 6.32
N GLN A 57 -6.46 7.45 6.39
CA GLN A 57 -7.25 6.40 5.74
C GLN A 57 -7.07 6.37 4.22
N TYR A 58 -6.97 7.54 3.58
CA TYR A 58 -6.69 7.60 2.15
C TYR A 58 -5.27 7.18 1.80
N GLU A 59 -4.27 7.52 2.63
CA GLU A 59 -2.92 6.98 2.48
C GLU A 59 -2.92 5.45 2.56
N GLN A 60 -3.75 4.89 3.43
CA GLN A 60 -3.91 3.44 3.50
C GLN A 60 -4.56 2.85 2.25
N ILE A 61 -5.57 3.52 1.69
CA ILE A 61 -6.19 3.10 0.43
C ILE A 61 -5.14 3.13 -0.68
N LEU A 62 -4.39 4.23 -0.83
CA LEU A 62 -3.34 4.36 -1.84
C LEU A 62 -2.28 3.25 -1.71
N GLU A 63 -1.81 2.98 -0.51
CA GLU A 63 -0.83 1.92 -0.27
C GLU A 63 -1.38 0.55 -0.68
N LYS A 64 -2.64 0.22 -0.34
CA LYS A 64 -3.29 -1.02 -0.80
C LYS A 64 -3.45 -1.06 -2.32
N THR A 65 -3.85 0.03 -2.94
CA THR A 65 -4.01 0.14 -4.39
C THR A 65 -2.67 -0.12 -5.11
N ILE A 66 -1.58 0.43 -4.58
CA ILE A 66 -0.20 0.19 -5.06
C ILE A 66 0.20 -1.28 -4.87
N ILE A 67 -0.09 -1.89 -3.72
CA ILE A 67 0.20 -3.31 -3.45
C ILE A 67 -0.56 -4.21 -4.43
N ASN A 68 -1.83 -3.91 -4.68
CA ASN A 68 -2.66 -4.67 -5.59
C ASN A 68 -2.12 -4.64 -7.03
N LEU A 69 -1.37 -3.61 -7.43
CA LEU A 69 -0.71 -3.55 -8.74
C LEU A 69 0.31 -4.69 -8.91
N SER A 70 1.13 -4.94 -7.88
CA SER A 70 2.09 -6.05 -7.89
C SER A 70 1.40 -7.40 -8.05
N CYS A 71 0.25 -7.56 -7.40
CA CYS A 71 -0.41 -8.85 -7.24
C CYS A 71 -1.54 -9.13 -8.22
N SER A 72 -2.01 -8.13 -8.97
CA SER A 72 -3.10 -8.30 -9.92
C SER A 72 -2.63 -8.88 -11.24
N ASN A 73 -3.42 -9.83 -11.75
CA ASN A 73 -3.36 -10.35 -13.12
C ASN A 73 -4.61 -9.95 -13.93
N ASP A 74 -5.45 -9.05 -13.38
CA ASP A 74 -6.70 -8.64 -14.01
C ASP A 74 -6.45 -7.58 -15.10
N SER A 75 -6.91 -7.86 -16.32
CA SER A 75 -6.87 -6.93 -17.46
C SER A 75 -7.62 -5.62 -17.22
N GLY A 76 -8.60 -5.60 -16.31
CA GLY A 76 -9.34 -4.39 -15.91
C GLY A 76 -8.62 -3.55 -14.87
N PHE A 77 -7.53 -4.05 -14.28
CA PHE A 77 -6.90 -3.45 -13.11
C PHE A 77 -6.40 -2.03 -13.35
N GLN A 78 -5.86 -1.72 -14.53
CA GLN A 78 -5.40 -0.37 -14.86
C GLN A 78 -6.51 0.68 -14.65
N SER A 79 -7.72 0.41 -15.17
CA SER A 79 -8.84 1.35 -15.02
C SER A 79 -9.25 1.51 -13.57
N VAL A 80 -9.33 0.41 -12.82
CA VAL A 80 -9.67 0.41 -11.39
C VAL A 80 -8.64 1.20 -10.59
N PHE A 81 -7.35 0.97 -10.85
CA PHE A 81 -6.24 1.65 -10.18
C PHE A 81 -6.31 3.17 -10.41
N LEU A 82 -6.44 3.60 -11.66
CA LEU A 82 -6.50 5.02 -12.01
C LEU A 82 -7.76 5.70 -11.45
N ASP A 83 -8.88 5.00 -11.43
CA ASP A 83 -10.14 5.46 -10.83
C ASP A 83 -10.02 5.60 -9.31
N GLU A 84 -9.34 4.67 -8.63
CA GLU A 84 -9.08 4.75 -7.18
C GLU A 84 -8.22 5.96 -6.83
N LEU A 85 -7.16 6.25 -7.60
CA LEU A 85 -6.35 7.46 -7.42
C LEU A 85 -7.21 8.74 -7.59
N GLU A 86 -8.08 8.77 -8.61
CA GLU A 86 -8.95 9.91 -8.85
C GLU A 86 -9.99 10.09 -7.74
N GLN A 87 -10.55 9.00 -7.21
CA GLN A 87 -11.47 9.03 -6.08
C GLN A 87 -10.79 9.54 -4.80
N VAL A 88 -9.60 9.03 -4.48
CA VAL A 88 -8.82 9.53 -3.34
C VAL A 88 -8.56 11.02 -3.47
N LYS A 89 -8.15 11.49 -4.65
CA LYS A 89 -7.91 12.91 -4.92
C LYS A 89 -9.19 13.75 -4.71
N ASN A 90 -10.31 13.31 -5.25
CA ASN A 90 -11.58 14.02 -5.12
C ASN A 90 -12.07 14.05 -3.67
N ASN A 91 -11.87 12.97 -2.91
CA ASN A 91 -12.16 12.94 -1.50
C ASN A 91 -11.29 13.90 -0.69
N MET A 92 -9.99 13.98 -0.99
CA MET A 92 -9.10 14.99 -0.39
C MET A 92 -9.53 16.43 -0.72
N ARG A 93 -10.00 16.70 -1.95
CA ARG A 93 -10.57 18.01 -2.32
C ARG A 93 -11.83 18.34 -1.53
N ASN A 94 -12.65 17.35 -1.18
CA ASN A 94 -13.82 17.58 -0.35
C ASN A 94 -13.42 18.02 1.07
N ILE A 95 -12.44 17.33 1.68
CA ILE A 95 -11.91 17.71 3.01
C ILE A 95 -11.31 19.11 2.98
N ARG A 96 -10.61 19.48 1.90
CA ARG A 96 -10.05 20.83 1.73
C ARG A 96 -11.08 21.96 1.89
N ASN A 97 -12.35 21.66 1.57
CA ASN A 97 -13.44 22.63 1.63
C ASN A 97 -14.23 22.58 2.95
N GLU A 98 -13.83 21.72 3.89
CA GLU A 98 -14.43 21.67 5.23
C GLU A 98 -14.12 22.95 6.01
N LYS A 99 -15.10 23.40 6.79
CA LYS A 99 -14.94 24.56 7.66
C LYS A 99 -14.12 24.18 8.88
N ASP A 100 -13.47 25.19 9.46
CA ASP A 100 -12.79 25.07 10.74
C ASP A 100 -11.62 24.06 10.75
N VAL A 101 -11.15 23.59 9.60
CA VAL A 101 -9.91 22.79 9.51
C VAL A 101 -8.70 23.71 9.65
N ASP A 102 -7.71 23.32 10.45
CA ASP A 102 -6.47 24.09 10.57
C ASP A 102 -5.75 24.23 9.22
N ASN A 103 -5.31 25.46 8.89
CA ASN A 103 -4.63 25.76 7.62
C ASN A 103 -3.40 24.90 7.36
N ARG A 104 -2.71 24.40 8.40
CA ARG A 104 -1.60 23.47 8.24
C ARG A 104 -2.06 22.12 7.69
N VAL A 105 -3.24 21.63 8.12
CA VAL A 105 -3.86 20.42 7.56
C VAL A 105 -4.32 20.67 6.12
N LEU A 106 -4.90 21.83 5.83
CA LEU A 106 -5.24 22.20 4.44
C LEU A 106 -4.01 22.19 3.51
N SER A 107 -2.86 22.67 4.01
CA SER A 107 -1.58 22.60 3.29
C SER A 107 -1.08 21.16 3.07
N ILE A 108 -1.29 20.27 4.05
CA ILE A 108 -1.04 18.82 3.88
C ILE A 108 -1.92 18.27 2.76
N ILE A 109 -3.21 18.58 2.78
CA ILE A 109 -4.18 18.11 1.77
C ILE A 109 -3.76 18.58 0.37
N ASP A 110 -3.41 19.86 0.21
CA ASP A 110 -2.93 20.40 -1.07
C ASP A 110 -1.68 19.69 -1.58
N ARG A 111 -0.75 19.33 -0.68
CA ARG A 111 0.44 18.54 -1.05
C ARG A 111 0.07 17.12 -1.45
N ARG A 112 -0.76 16.43 -0.66
CA ARG A 112 -1.18 15.06 -0.97
C ARG A 112 -1.97 14.97 -2.27
N ILE A 113 -2.83 15.95 -2.59
CA ILE A 113 -3.50 16.05 -3.89
C ILE A 113 -2.48 16.08 -5.04
N ARG A 114 -1.44 16.93 -4.94
CA ARG A 114 -0.38 17.00 -5.95
C ARG A 114 0.39 15.69 -6.07
N SER A 115 0.69 15.06 -4.94
CA SER A 115 1.39 13.77 -4.90
C SER A 115 0.57 12.64 -5.53
N VAL A 116 -0.75 12.63 -5.32
CA VAL A 116 -1.65 11.69 -6.02
C VAL A 116 -1.69 11.97 -7.53
N ASP A 117 -1.70 13.24 -7.96
CA ASP A 117 -1.59 13.60 -9.39
C ASP A 117 -0.21 13.20 -10.00
N GLU A 118 0.87 13.26 -9.22
CA GLU A 118 2.19 12.75 -9.61
C GLU A 118 2.20 11.21 -9.72
N MET A 119 1.64 10.50 -8.74
CA MET A 119 1.50 9.05 -8.76
C MET A 119 0.66 8.59 -9.95
N LYS A 120 -0.45 9.28 -10.24
CA LYS A 120 -1.33 8.97 -11.37
C LYS A 120 -0.58 9.08 -12.70
N ARG A 121 0.17 10.16 -12.92
CA ARG A 121 0.98 10.33 -14.13
C ARG A 121 2.07 9.27 -14.27
N SER A 122 2.71 8.90 -13.17
CA SER A 122 3.69 7.81 -13.14
C SER A 122 3.05 6.47 -13.51
N ALA A 123 1.85 6.20 -12.97
CA ALA A 123 1.09 4.99 -13.28
C ALA A 123 0.62 4.94 -14.74
N GLU A 124 0.07 6.04 -15.27
CA GLU A 124 -0.32 6.16 -16.68
C GLU A 124 0.87 5.83 -17.60
N LYS A 125 2.02 6.46 -17.36
CA LYS A 125 3.26 6.18 -18.09
C LYS A 125 3.69 4.71 -17.99
N TYR A 126 3.63 4.12 -16.80
CA TYR A 126 3.94 2.71 -16.60
C TYR A 126 3.03 1.80 -17.42
N PHE A 127 1.71 2.02 -17.33
CA PHE A 127 0.73 1.20 -18.03
C PHE A 127 0.82 1.37 -19.54
N ASP A 128 1.03 2.57 -20.05
CA ASP A 128 1.20 2.80 -21.48
C ASP A 128 2.40 2.01 -22.02
N GLN A 129 3.54 2.08 -21.33
CA GLN A 129 4.75 1.34 -21.71
C GLN A 129 4.60 -0.17 -21.55
N TYR A 130 3.88 -0.63 -20.52
CA TYR A 130 3.59 -2.06 -20.34
C TYR A 130 2.66 -2.59 -21.43
N ASN A 131 1.62 -1.83 -21.77
CA ASN A 131 0.67 -2.17 -22.82
C ASN A 131 1.33 -2.22 -24.21
N GLU A 132 2.32 -1.37 -24.47
CA GLU A 132 3.15 -1.45 -25.68
C GLU A 132 3.91 -2.79 -25.77
N LEU A 133 4.49 -3.27 -24.65
CA LEU A 133 5.14 -4.59 -24.60
C LEU A 133 4.14 -5.72 -24.84
N ALA A 134 2.95 -5.63 -24.23
CA ALA A 134 1.89 -6.61 -24.40
C ALA A 134 1.39 -6.67 -25.85
N ALA A 135 1.10 -5.52 -26.46
CA ALA A 135 0.63 -5.42 -27.84
C ALA A 135 1.68 -5.93 -28.85
N GLY A 136 2.97 -5.81 -28.52
CA GLY A 136 4.08 -6.35 -29.31
C GLY A 136 4.37 -7.84 -29.09
N ASN A 137 3.58 -8.55 -28.27
CA ASN A 137 3.84 -9.94 -27.82
C ASN A 137 5.23 -10.12 -27.18
N LEU A 138 5.82 -9.03 -26.65
CA LEU A 138 7.17 -9.08 -26.07
C LEU A 138 7.17 -9.70 -24.67
N LEU A 139 6.02 -9.74 -24.00
CA LEU A 139 5.86 -10.36 -22.68
C LEU A 139 6.06 -11.89 -22.69
N GLU A 140 6.13 -12.52 -23.86
CA GLU A 140 6.49 -13.93 -24.03
C GLU A 140 8.02 -14.14 -24.20
N THR A 141 8.78 -13.05 -24.32
CA THR A 141 10.23 -13.08 -24.52
C THR A 141 10.96 -12.71 -23.24
N GLU A 142 12.14 -13.29 -23.01
CA GLU A 142 12.99 -12.94 -21.86
C GLU A 142 13.30 -11.44 -21.81
N ALA A 143 13.62 -10.83 -22.96
CA ALA A 143 13.91 -9.40 -23.06
C ALA A 143 12.70 -8.52 -22.68
N GLY A 144 11.50 -8.88 -23.13
CA GLY A 144 10.29 -8.13 -22.79
C GLY A 144 9.85 -8.33 -21.33
N ILE A 145 10.03 -9.52 -20.77
CA ILE A 145 9.84 -9.79 -19.33
C ILE A 145 10.80 -8.93 -18.49
N ASN A 146 12.09 -8.93 -18.83
CA ASN A 146 13.08 -8.09 -18.15
C ASN A 146 12.75 -6.60 -18.26
N ARG A 147 12.27 -6.16 -19.43
CA ARG A 147 11.82 -4.78 -19.61
C ARG A 147 10.59 -4.46 -18.76
N ALA A 148 9.62 -5.36 -18.65
CA ALA A 148 8.45 -5.17 -17.81
C ALA A 148 8.83 -5.02 -16.32
N TYR A 149 9.77 -5.82 -15.82
CA TYR A 149 10.30 -5.65 -14.46
C TYR A 149 10.98 -4.30 -14.25
N GLU A 150 11.76 -3.84 -15.23
CA GLU A 150 12.39 -2.52 -15.18
C GLU A 150 11.37 -1.39 -15.12
N LEU A 151 10.30 -1.47 -15.92
CA LEU A 151 9.20 -0.50 -15.88
C LEU A 151 8.53 -0.46 -14.51
N GLN A 152 8.25 -1.64 -13.95
CA GLN A 152 7.63 -1.76 -12.63
C GLN A 152 8.53 -1.19 -11.53
N ARG A 153 9.84 -1.48 -11.58
CA ARG A 153 10.83 -0.93 -10.65
C ARG A 153 10.91 0.59 -10.73
N ILE A 154 10.91 1.16 -11.94
CA ILE A 154 10.90 2.61 -12.14
C ILE A 154 9.67 3.24 -11.51
N PHE A 155 8.49 2.68 -11.78
CA PHE A 155 7.23 3.13 -11.19
C PHE A 155 7.27 3.14 -9.65
N TYR A 156 7.69 2.03 -9.03
CA TYR A 156 7.77 1.97 -7.56
C TYR A 156 8.79 2.93 -6.97
N ASN A 157 9.94 3.12 -7.62
CA ASN A 157 10.93 4.10 -7.18
C ASN A 157 10.36 5.53 -7.25
N GLU A 158 9.62 5.87 -8.31
CA GLU A 158 8.96 7.18 -8.42
C GLU A 158 7.92 7.38 -7.30
N VAL A 159 7.08 6.37 -7.03
CA VAL A 159 6.09 6.39 -5.95
C VAL A 159 6.75 6.50 -4.56
N GLU A 160 7.83 5.74 -4.32
CA GLU A 160 8.58 5.82 -3.07
C GLU A 160 9.19 7.21 -2.88
N GLN A 161 9.81 7.78 -3.91
CA GLN A 161 10.36 9.14 -3.84
C GLN A 161 9.29 10.18 -3.51
N ILE A 162 8.10 10.08 -4.12
CA ILE A 162 6.95 10.94 -3.79
C ILE A 162 6.63 10.82 -2.29
N SER A 163 6.51 9.60 -1.77
CA SER A 163 6.20 9.34 -0.36
C SER A 163 7.27 9.89 0.60
N GLN A 164 8.56 9.67 0.29
CA GLN A 164 9.67 10.12 1.13
C GLN A 164 9.75 11.65 1.22
N ARG A 165 9.48 12.38 0.12
CA ARG A 165 9.46 13.86 0.11
C ARG A 165 8.46 14.44 1.11
N GLU A 166 7.40 13.71 1.42
CA GLU A 166 6.31 14.21 2.26
C GLU A 166 6.48 13.85 3.74
N LYS A 167 7.24 12.79 4.05
CA LYS A 167 7.40 12.25 5.40
C LYS A 167 7.89 13.26 6.43
N THR A 168 8.95 14.01 6.11
CA THR A 168 9.53 15.00 7.02
C THR A 168 8.53 16.13 7.30
N PHE A 169 7.90 16.66 6.25
CA PHE A 169 6.94 17.75 6.37
C PHE A 169 5.70 17.36 7.20
N LEU A 170 5.16 16.16 6.97
CA LEU A 170 4.03 15.64 7.73
C LEU A 170 4.37 15.51 9.21
N THR A 171 5.55 14.96 9.51
CA THR A 171 6.01 14.75 10.89
C THR A 171 6.06 16.08 11.65
N ASP A 172 6.61 17.13 11.02
CA ASP A 172 6.72 18.45 11.64
C ASP A 172 5.35 19.09 11.91
N ILE A 173 4.43 19.02 10.94
CA ILE A 173 3.08 19.58 11.10
C ILE A 173 2.27 18.81 12.13
N ILE A 174 2.26 17.48 12.08
CA ILE A 174 1.53 16.64 13.03
C ILE A 174 2.03 16.91 14.44
N THR A 175 3.36 17.01 14.63
CA THR A 175 3.95 17.33 15.93
C THR A 175 3.51 18.70 16.44
N ALA A 176 3.44 19.71 15.57
CA ALA A 176 2.96 21.03 15.94
C ALA A 176 1.47 21.03 16.31
N LEU A 177 0.63 20.35 15.52
CA LEU A 177 -0.80 20.23 15.75
C LEU A 177 -1.10 19.44 17.04
N ASP A 178 -0.37 18.38 17.32
CA ASP A 178 -0.53 17.61 18.55
C ASP A 178 -0.15 18.41 19.79
N LYS A 179 0.91 19.22 19.72
CA LYS A 179 1.28 20.13 20.82
C LYS A 179 0.16 21.11 21.15
N GLU A 180 -0.52 21.63 20.13
CA GLU A 180 -1.56 22.67 20.24
C GLU A 180 -2.93 22.09 20.62
N TYR A 181 -3.37 21.03 19.95
CA TYR A 181 -4.71 20.48 20.07
C TYR A 181 -4.80 19.22 20.91
N LYS A 182 -3.68 18.56 21.25
CA LYS A 182 -3.65 17.24 21.91
C LYS A 182 -4.47 16.23 21.12
N LEU A 183 -3.98 15.93 19.92
CA LEU A 183 -4.75 15.22 18.91
C LEU A 183 -4.86 13.74 19.27
N ALA A 184 -6.06 13.18 19.21
CA ALA A 184 -6.28 11.73 19.33
C ALA A 184 -6.19 11.04 17.96
N ILE A 185 -5.02 11.10 17.31
CA ILE A 185 -4.83 10.50 15.99
C ILE A 185 -4.75 8.98 16.11
N LYS A 186 -5.61 8.26 15.37
CA LYS A 186 -5.52 6.80 15.25
C LYS A 186 -4.82 6.43 13.95
N ILE A 187 -3.49 6.39 13.98
CA ILE A 187 -2.72 5.82 12.87
C ILE A 187 -2.71 4.30 13.05
N GLN A 188 -3.48 3.59 12.23
CA GLN A 188 -3.30 2.15 12.12
C GLN A 188 -2.21 1.87 11.08
N PRO A 189 -1.09 1.23 11.44
CA PRO A 189 -0.15 0.78 10.43
C PRO A 189 -0.83 -0.28 9.56
N LEU A 190 -0.69 -0.17 8.24
CA LEU A 190 -1.11 -1.24 7.33
C LEU A 190 -0.17 -2.43 7.36
N SER A 191 1.12 -2.17 7.64
CA SER A 191 2.08 -3.21 7.84
C SER A 191 1.78 -3.94 9.15
N ILE A 192 1.77 -5.27 9.08
CA ILE A 192 1.75 -6.10 10.28
C ILE A 192 3.18 -6.26 10.80
N SER A 193 3.30 -6.53 12.10
CA SER A 193 4.59 -6.93 12.67
C SER A 193 5.13 -8.15 11.94
N VAL A 194 6.42 -8.12 11.63
CA VAL A 194 7.09 -9.24 10.99
C VAL A 194 7.14 -10.40 12.01
N THR A 195 6.37 -11.44 11.73
CA THR A 195 6.21 -12.61 12.59
C THR A 195 6.31 -13.86 11.73
N GLU A 196 6.69 -14.99 12.32
CA GLU A 196 6.78 -16.25 11.58
C GLU A 196 5.45 -16.63 10.93
N SER A 197 4.33 -16.44 11.63
CA SER A 197 2.98 -16.65 11.08
C SER A 197 2.61 -15.70 9.95
N GLY A 198 3.16 -14.48 9.96
CA GLY A 198 2.96 -13.51 8.88
C GLY A 198 3.74 -13.87 7.62
N ILE A 199 4.93 -14.44 7.79
CA ILE A 199 5.82 -14.86 6.69
C ILE A 199 5.43 -16.23 6.12
N ALA A 200 5.01 -17.19 6.95
CA ALA A 200 4.66 -18.52 6.50
C ALA A 200 3.49 -18.48 5.49
N GLY A 201 3.61 -19.18 4.36
CA GLY A 201 2.61 -19.23 3.31
C GLY A 201 3.22 -19.47 1.93
N SER A 202 2.35 -19.52 0.92
CA SER A 202 2.73 -19.62 -0.48
C SER A 202 2.81 -18.23 -1.09
N TRP A 203 3.94 -17.91 -1.69
CA TRP A 203 4.25 -16.61 -2.27
C TRP A 203 4.66 -16.77 -3.72
N LEU A 204 4.32 -15.78 -4.53
CA LEU A 204 4.74 -15.65 -5.91
C LEU A 204 5.61 -14.40 -6.03
N ILE A 205 6.92 -14.59 -6.05
CA ILE A 205 7.91 -13.53 -6.20
C ILE A 205 7.98 -13.13 -7.68
N ASN A 206 7.86 -11.83 -7.95
CA ASN A 206 7.95 -11.26 -9.31
C ASN A 206 7.12 -12.05 -10.35
N LYS A 207 5.95 -12.58 -9.96
CA LYS A 207 5.04 -13.38 -10.81
C LYS A 207 5.60 -14.68 -11.41
N THR A 208 6.85 -15.06 -11.12
CA THR A 208 7.56 -16.16 -11.82
C THR A 208 8.15 -17.19 -10.88
N VAL A 209 8.49 -16.80 -9.65
CA VAL A 209 9.11 -17.68 -8.67
C VAL A 209 8.10 -18.04 -7.59
N GLN A 210 7.81 -19.34 -7.44
CA GLN A 210 6.97 -19.80 -6.34
C GLN A 210 7.83 -20.08 -5.12
N TRP A 211 7.45 -19.51 -3.98
CA TRP A 211 8.13 -19.65 -2.71
C TRP A 211 7.13 -20.08 -1.64
N ASP A 212 7.22 -21.33 -1.18
CA ASP A 212 6.40 -21.83 -0.08
C ASP A 212 7.24 -21.85 1.20
N ILE A 213 6.84 -21.05 2.18
CA ILE A 213 7.47 -20.96 3.49
C ILE A 213 6.56 -21.67 4.50
N ASN A 214 6.96 -22.83 4.99
CA ASN A 214 6.11 -23.64 5.85
C ASN A 214 6.30 -23.26 7.33
N PRO A 215 5.25 -23.38 8.17
CA PRO A 215 5.35 -23.16 9.62
C PRO A 215 6.32 -24.10 10.35
N ASP A 216 6.75 -25.20 9.73
CA ASP A 216 7.70 -26.18 10.29
C ASP A 216 9.18 -25.83 10.02
N HIS A 217 9.45 -24.57 9.67
CA HIS A 217 10.77 -24.06 9.29
C HIS A 217 11.36 -24.70 8.03
N SER A 218 10.56 -25.37 7.19
CA SER A 218 10.97 -25.77 5.84
C SER A 218 10.53 -24.75 4.80
N PHE A 219 11.25 -24.67 3.68
CA PHE A 219 10.79 -23.91 2.52
C PHE A 219 11.02 -24.68 1.22
N THR A 220 10.23 -24.35 0.21
CA THR A 220 10.46 -24.72 -1.19
C THR A 220 10.48 -23.48 -2.07
N TRP A 221 11.38 -23.46 -3.04
CA TRP A 221 11.51 -22.41 -4.04
C TRP A 221 11.49 -23.09 -5.41
N ALA A 222 10.59 -22.69 -6.30
CA ALA A 222 10.55 -23.16 -7.68
C ALA A 222 10.76 -22.02 -8.68
N PHE A 223 11.68 -22.22 -9.63
CA PHE A 223 11.97 -21.31 -10.74
C PHE A 223 12.37 -22.12 -11.98
N ASN A 224 11.77 -21.85 -13.15
CA ASN A 224 12.14 -22.48 -14.43
C ASN A 224 12.31 -24.01 -14.39
N ALA A 225 11.34 -24.72 -13.81
CA ALA A 225 11.32 -26.18 -13.61
C ALA A 225 12.35 -26.74 -12.61
N GLU A 226 13.21 -25.90 -12.04
CA GLU A 226 14.08 -26.26 -10.92
C GLU A 226 13.34 -26.04 -9.61
N GLN A 227 13.55 -26.96 -8.67
CA GLN A 227 12.99 -26.89 -7.33
C GLN A 227 14.11 -27.00 -6.29
N TYR A 228 14.16 -26.01 -5.43
CA TYR A 228 15.08 -25.90 -4.32
C TYR A 228 14.30 -26.08 -3.02
N SER A 229 14.96 -26.65 -2.02
CA SER A 229 14.38 -26.82 -0.70
C SER A 229 15.43 -26.69 0.39
N GLY A 230 14.96 -26.34 1.59
CA GLY A 230 15.86 -26.08 2.71
C GLY A 230 15.11 -25.73 3.99
N LYS A 231 15.83 -25.06 4.88
CA LYS A 231 15.32 -24.57 6.16
C LYS A 231 15.30 -23.05 6.19
N TRP A 232 14.37 -22.47 6.95
CA TRP A 232 14.31 -21.03 7.12
C TRP A 232 14.18 -20.63 8.59
N THR A 233 14.68 -19.45 8.92
CA THR A 233 14.53 -18.83 10.24
C THR A 233 14.22 -17.34 10.09
N LEU A 234 13.59 -16.76 11.11
CA LEU A 234 13.31 -15.33 11.18
C LEU A 234 13.99 -14.73 12.41
N LYS A 235 14.84 -13.73 12.21
CA LYS A 235 15.45 -12.97 13.30
C LYS A 235 15.64 -11.53 12.89
N ASP A 236 15.24 -10.57 13.73
CA ASP A 236 15.40 -9.14 13.49
C ASP A 236 14.85 -8.70 12.10
N ASP A 237 13.66 -9.20 11.75
CA ASP A 237 12.99 -9.09 10.43
C ASP A 237 13.81 -9.63 9.23
N ILE A 238 14.85 -10.43 9.47
CA ILE A 238 15.64 -11.08 8.42
C ILE A 238 15.18 -12.53 8.30
N ILE A 239 14.66 -12.88 7.13
CA ILE A 239 14.39 -14.25 6.73
C ILE A 239 15.70 -14.82 6.22
N ARG A 240 16.24 -15.83 6.92
CA ARG A 240 17.43 -16.55 6.49
C ARG A 240 17.00 -17.87 5.88
N LEU A 241 17.33 -18.07 4.60
CA LEU A 241 17.10 -19.30 3.85
C LEU A 241 18.39 -20.11 3.77
N GLU A 242 18.38 -21.33 4.30
CA GLU A 242 19.49 -22.28 4.24
C GLU A 242 19.14 -23.39 3.27
N PHE A 243 19.78 -23.40 2.10
CA PHE A 243 19.53 -24.38 1.06
C PHE A 243 20.19 -25.73 1.39
N SER A 244 19.74 -26.80 0.73
CA SER A 244 20.35 -28.13 0.88
C SER A 244 21.78 -28.22 0.32
N HIS A 245 22.18 -27.25 -0.50
CA HIS A 245 23.55 -26.98 -0.95
C HIS A 245 24.07 -25.75 -0.17
N PRO A 246 25.38 -25.51 0.01
CA PRO A 246 25.93 -24.59 1.02
C PRO A 246 25.64 -23.08 0.82
N GLU A 247 24.63 -22.74 0.03
CA GLU A 247 24.13 -21.39 -0.18
C GLU A 247 23.18 -20.98 0.94
N VAL A 248 23.33 -19.72 1.35
CA VAL A 248 22.46 -19.06 2.32
C VAL A 248 22.03 -17.75 1.70
N ALA A 249 20.74 -17.43 1.76
CA ALA A 249 20.22 -16.13 1.37
C ALA A 249 19.64 -15.41 2.59
N ASN A 250 19.91 -14.11 2.70
CA ASN A 250 19.40 -13.28 3.79
C ASN A 250 18.48 -12.19 3.24
N LEU A 251 17.20 -12.24 3.59
CA LEU A 251 16.16 -11.36 3.07
C LEU A 251 15.61 -10.49 4.21
N LYS A 252 15.96 -9.20 4.23
CA LYS A 252 15.39 -8.24 5.20
C LYS A 252 13.98 -7.86 4.75
N VAL A 253 12.98 -8.20 5.55
CA VAL A 253 11.60 -7.77 5.34
C VAL A 253 11.55 -6.25 5.55
N ILE A 254 11.16 -5.52 4.50
CA ILE A 254 10.96 -4.08 4.55
C ILE A 254 9.51 -3.78 4.94
N ARG A 255 8.57 -4.51 4.34
CA ARG A 255 7.12 -4.37 4.58
C ARG A 255 6.44 -5.72 4.49
N LEU A 256 5.49 -5.97 5.38
CA LEU A 256 4.69 -7.17 5.41
C LEU A 256 3.20 -6.81 5.55
N TYR A 257 2.40 -7.35 4.66
CA TYR A 257 0.94 -7.27 4.65
C TYR A 257 0.39 -8.71 4.57
N PRO A 258 -0.92 -8.92 4.81
CA PRO A 258 -1.52 -10.25 4.73
C PRO A 258 -1.25 -10.97 3.41
N ASP A 259 -1.29 -10.25 2.29
CA ASP A 259 -1.21 -10.85 0.95
C ASP A 259 0.01 -10.38 0.14
N TYR A 260 0.92 -9.64 0.77
CA TYR A 260 2.05 -9.01 0.08
C TYR A 260 3.25 -8.81 0.99
N ILE A 261 4.44 -9.06 0.46
CA ILE A 261 5.71 -8.83 1.17
C ILE A 261 6.70 -8.10 0.26
N VAL A 262 7.38 -7.11 0.83
CA VAL A 262 8.55 -6.47 0.21
C VAL A 262 9.77 -6.81 1.05
N TYR A 263 10.80 -7.32 0.41
CA TYR A 263 12.05 -7.66 1.08
C TYR A 263 13.25 -7.17 0.28
N ARG A 264 14.36 -6.94 0.99
CA ARG A 264 15.66 -6.65 0.41
C ARG A 264 16.56 -7.87 0.58
N ASN A 265 17.10 -8.38 -0.52
CA ASN A 265 18.21 -9.30 -0.46
C ASN A 265 19.45 -8.55 0.05
N LEU A 266 20.02 -9.02 1.16
CA LEU A 266 21.17 -8.36 1.79
C LEU A 266 22.49 -8.63 1.06
N ASP A 267 22.55 -9.67 0.23
CA ASP A 267 23.77 -10.06 -0.46
C ASP A 267 24.06 -9.18 -1.68
N ASP A 268 23.01 -8.74 -2.40
CA ASP A 268 23.12 -7.90 -3.61
C ASP A 268 22.34 -6.57 -3.53
N SER A 269 21.71 -6.28 -2.39
CA SER A 269 20.86 -5.10 -2.15
C SER A 269 19.64 -4.99 -3.06
N THR A 270 19.26 -6.05 -3.79
CA THR A 270 18.06 -6.05 -4.62
C THR A 270 16.81 -6.02 -3.75
N VAL A 271 15.79 -5.29 -4.21
CA VAL A 271 14.47 -5.29 -3.60
C VAL A 271 13.56 -6.12 -4.47
N ALA A 272 12.85 -7.06 -3.84
CA ALA A 272 11.88 -7.90 -4.51
C ALA A 272 10.57 -7.89 -3.73
N GLU A 273 9.52 -8.27 -4.46
CA GLU A 273 8.16 -8.31 -3.97
C GLU A 273 7.57 -9.70 -4.20
N ALA A 274 6.74 -10.14 -3.26
CA ALA A 274 6.02 -11.39 -3.40
C ALA A 274 4.55 -11.22 -3.02
N CYS A 275 3.69 -11.84 -3.82
CA CYS A 275 2.24 -11.84 -3.63
C CYS A 275 1.81 -13.19 -3.08
N ARG A 276 0.95 -13.20 -2.07
CA ARG A 276 0.44 -14.44 -1.49
C ARG A 276 -0.47 -15.16 -2.50
N ARG A 277 -0.38 -16.48 -2.53
CA ARG A 277 -1.16 -17.37 -3.39
C ARG A 277 -2.23 -18.14 -2.62
#